data_AF-A0A174ZLX9-F1
#
_entry.id   AF-A0A174ZLX9-F1
#
_cell.length_a   1.000
_cell.length_b   1.000
_cell.length_c   1.000
_cell.angle_alpha   90.00
_cell.angle_beta   90.00
_cell.angle_gamma   90.00
#
_symmetry.space_group_name_H-M   'P 1'
#
loop_
_entity.id
_entity.type
_entity.pdbx_description
1 polymer ?
#
loop_
_entity_poly.entity_id
_entity_poly.type
_entity_poly.pdbx_seq_one_letter_code
_entity_poly.pdbx_strand_id
1 'polypeptide(L)'
;MPYIPPEVVAKAKEMDLLTYLKNYEPSELVHFGGSTYCTRTHDSLKISNGKWCWFSRGIGGKTALDYLIKVREIPFTEAVEMIVGQATIQPPTYAPVPKKDTPKVLLLPPASRCATHAVSYLSGRGIDREVIDFCLATGRLYESEGRYHNVVFVGHDQYGKARYANLRGIGSDFKGECNGSDKRFSFNIPAENSKILHLFESAIDLLSFATIRKLNGMEWRKDHLLSLAGVYQPREKIEESAVPLALTKYLSDHPEIKLIVLRLDNDRAGLMAAKALTAVLPKDYTVTTSLPSRGKDYNDCLCMHLGIPVTRSKEKNKER
;
A
#
# COMPACT_ATOMS: atom_id res chain seq x y z
N MET A 1 6.61 8.35 46.28
CA MET A 1 5.79 8.28 45.05
C MET A 1 4.37 7.99 45.47
N PRO A 2 3.37 8.75 44.99
CA PRO A 2 1.97 8.43 45.26
C PRO A 2 1.65 7.05 44.67
N TYR A 3 1.14 6.15 45.52
CA TYR A 3 0.79 4.79 45.14
C TYR A 3 -0.62 4.78 44.55
N ILE A 4 -0.75 4.44 43.27
CA ILE A 4 -2.05 4.24 42.63
C ILE A 4 -2.36 2.73 42.65
N PRO A 5 -3.52 2.31 43.17
CA PRO A 5 -3.91 0.90 43.16
C PRO A 5 -3.89 0.33 41.73
N PRO A 6 -3.38 -0.91 41.53
CA PRO A 6 -3.31 -1.53 40.20
C PRO A 6 -4.65 -1.60 39.45
N GLU A 7 -5.75 -1.74 40.18
CA GLU A 7 -7.11 -1.76 39.60
C GLU A 7 -7.50 -0.43 38.97
N VAL A 8 -7.10 0.69 39.58
CA VAL A 8 -7.35 2.04 39.07
C VAL A 8 -6.55 2.26 37.78
N VAL A 9 -5.31 1.76 37.74
CA VAL A 9 -4.48 1.77 36.53
C VAL A 9 -5.09 0.91 35.41
N ALA A 10 -5.61 -0.27 35.75
CA ALA A 10 -6.27 -1.15 34.78
C ALA A 10 -7.49 -0.46 34.14
N LYS A 11 -8.34 0.16 34.97
CA LYS A 11 -9.52 0.91 34.51
C LYS A 11 -9.14 2.09 33.59
N ALA A 12 -8.08 2.82 33.93
CA ALA A 12 -7.59 3.90 33.06
C ALA A 12 -7.06 3.39 31.70
N LYS A 13 -6.50 2.18 31.65
CA LYS A 13 -6.00 1.55 30.42
C LYS A 13 -7.11 1.00 29.52
N GLU A 14 -8.32 0.78 30.04
CA GLU A 14 -9.46 0.34 29.23
C GLU A 14 -10.02 1.47 28.34
N MET A 15 -9.81 2.73 28.74
CA MET A 15 -10.28 3.89 27.99
C MET A 15 -9.46 4.09 26.70
N ASP A 16 -10.10 3.96 25.53
CA ASP A 16 -9.49 4.34 24.26
C ASP A 16 -9.54 5.86 24.03
N LEU A 17 -8.61 6.37 23.21
CA LEU A 17 -8.49 7.82 22.99
C LEU A 17 -9.73 8.43 22.32
N LEU A 18 -10.37 7.74 21.39
CA LEU A 18 -11.53 8.29 20.68
C LEU A 18 -12.69 8.47 21.64
N THR A 19 -12.94 7.47 22.51
CA THR A 19 -13.96 7.56 23.55
C THR A 19 -13.65 8.68 24.54
N TYR A 20 -12.41 8.80 25.02
CA TYR A 20 -12.00 9.87 25.92
C TYR A 20 -12.27 11.27 25.33
N LEU A 21 -11.79 11.54 24.11
CA LEU A 21 -11.96 12.85 23.48
C LEU A 21 -13.43 13.16 23.19
N LYS A 22 -14.22 12.18 22.73
CA LYS A 22 -15.66 12.41 22.49
C LYS A 22 -16.43 12.79 23.74
N ASN A 23 -16.09 12.19 24.88
CA ASN A 23 -16.84 12.40 26.13
C ASN A 23 -16.35 13.64 26.87
N TYR A 24 -15.03 13.85 26.96
CA TYR A 24 -14.47 14.85 27.89
C TYR A 24 -13.81 16.04 27.19
N GLU A 25 -13.39 15.89 25.94
CA GLU A 25 -12.71 16.98 25.19
C GLU A 25 -13.16 17.05 23.71
N PRO A 26 -14.47 17.17 23.43
CA PRO A 26 -14.99 17.05 22.07
C PRO A 26 -14.52 18.16 21.13
N SER A 27 -14.15 19.33 21.67
CA SER A 27 -13.60 20.46 20.91
C SER A 27 -12.26 20.14 20.26
N GLU A 28 -11.49 19.23 20.86
CA GLU A 28 -10.19 18.78 20.37
C GLU A 28 -10.32 17.80 19.21
N LEU A 29 -11.49 17.17 19.03
CA LEU A 29 -11.71 16.16 18.00
C LEU A 29 -12.23 16.79 16.69
N VAL A 30 -11.53 16.55 15.59
CA VAL A 30 -11.90 17.00 14.24
C VAL A 30 -12.09 15.79 13.33
N HIS A 31 -13.22 15.74 12.61
CA HIS A 31 -13.44 14.67 11.62
C HIS A 31 -12.59 14.90 10.38
N PHE A 32 -11.78 13.90 10.01
CA PHE A 32 -10.88 14.00 8.85
C PHE A 32 -11.47 13.34 7.61
N GLY A 33 -12.09 12.16 7.77
CA GLY A 33 -12.72 11.41 6.68
C GLY A 33 -12.90 9.93 6.98
N GLY A 34 -13.97 9.33 6.47
CA GLY A 34 -14.34 7.94 6.77
C GLY A 34 -14.48 7.70 8.28
N SER A 35 -13.84 6.66 8.79
CA SER A 35 -13.75 6.34 10.23
C SER A 35 -12.55 7.00 10.95
N THR A 36 -11.86 7.94 10.30
CA THR A 36 -10.64 8.58 10.83
C THR A 36 -10.92 9.98 11.37
N TYR A 37 -10.42 10.25 12.57
CA TYR A 37 -10.43 11.55 13.22
C TYR A 37 -9.00 12.08 13.36
N CYS A 38 -8.85 13.40 13.52
CA CYS A 38 -7.61 14.03 13.95
C CYS A 38 -7.87 14.96 15.13
N THR A 39 -6.79 15.37 15.78
CA THR A 39 -6.88 16.39 16.84
C THR A 39 -6.75 17.80 16.25
N ARG A 40 -7.40 18.78 16.85
CA ARG A 40 -7.32 20.19 16.45
C ARG A 40 -5.91 20.75 16.65
N THR A 41 -5.27 20.39 17.76
CA THR A 41 -3.92 20.86 18.10
C THR A 41 -2.85 20.17 17.27
N HIS A 42 -3.07 18.90 16.90
CA HIS A 42 -2.12 18.12 16.09
C HIS A 42 -2.85 17.47 14.91
N ASP A 43 -2.80 18.15 13.76
CA ASP A 43 -3.42 17.70 12.50
C ASP A 43 -2.84 16.36 11.98
N SER A 44 -1.57 16.12 12.26
CA SER A 44 -0.80 14.91 11.95
C SER A 44 -1.02 13.76 12.93
N LEU A 45 -1.77 13.98 14.01
CA LEU A 45 -2.26 12.90 14.88
C LEU A 45 -3.57 12.38 14.33
N LYS A 46 -3.58 11.11 13.90
CA LYS A 46 -4.78 10.44 13.39
C LYS A 46 -5.23 9.36 14.34
N ILE A 47 -6.55 9.29 14.53
CA ILE A 47 -7.24 8.31 15.37
C ILE A 47 -8.12 7.47 14.45
N SER A 48 -7.86 6.16 14.41
CA SER A 48 -8.62 5.20 13.59
C SER A 48 -8.46 3.79 14.14
N ASN A 49 -9.48 2.95 13.95
CA ASN A 49 -9.42 1.50 14.26
C ASN A 49 -8.97 1.17 15.70
N GLY A 50 -9.40 1.97 16.69
CA GLY A 50 -9.03 1.79 18.10
C GLY A 50 -7.55 2.08 18.40
N LYS A 51 -6.87 2.82 17.52
CA LYS A 51 -5.48 3.26 17.67
C LYS A 51 -5.34 4.72 17.31
N TRP A 52 -4.25 5.33 17.76
CA TRP A 52 -3.86 6.65 17.32
C TRP A 52 -2.37 6.68 16.98
N CYS A 53 -2.02 7.46 15.97
CA CYS A 53 -0.66 7.64 15.48
C CYS A 53 -0.39 9.12 15.25
N TRP A 54 0.68 9.65 15.83
CA TRP A 54 1.20 10.98 15.56
C TRP A 54 2.32 10.89 14.53
N PHE A 55 1.95 11.05 13.26
CA PHE A 55 2.83 10.73 12.13
C PHE A 55 4.11 11.58 12.08
N SER A 56 4.03 12.87 12.44
CA SER A 56 5.19 13.77 12.44
C SER A 56 6.19 13.49 13.56
N ARG A 57 5.79 12.76 14.61
CA ARG A 57 6.65 12.40 15.75
C ARG A 57 6.98 10.91 15.81
N GLY A 58 6.40 10.10 14.93
CA GLY A 58 6.62 8.65 14.90
C GLY A 58 6.09 7.89 16.12
N ILE A 59 5.25 8.50 16.95
CA ILE A 59 4.70 7.89 18.17
C ILE A 59 3.24 7.48 18.00
N GLY A 60 2.80 6.46 18.74
CA GLY A 60 1.43 5.98 18.69
C GLY A 60 1.01 5.23 19.94
N GLY A 61 -0.27 4.93 20.01
CA GLY A 61 -0.88 4.28 21.16
C GLY A 61 -2.26 3.73 20.86
N LYS A 62 -2.86 3.12 21.88
CA LYS A 62 -4.24 2.63 21.83
C LYS A 62 -5.11 3.38 22.83
N THR A 63 -4.56 3.62 24.02
CA THR A 63 -5.30 4.13 25.17
C THR A 63 -5.29 5.66 25.20
N ALA A 64 -6.27 6.25 25.89
CA ALA A 64 -6.26 7.66 26.27
C ALA A 64 -5.08 7.96 27.21
N LEU A 65 -4.74 7.02 28.09
CA LEU A 65 -3.61 7.14 29.01
C LEU A 65 -2.28 7.32 28.27
N ASP A 66 -2.04 6.51 27.23
CA ASP A 66 -0.86 6.66 26.37
C ASP A 66 -0.80 8.06 25.74
N TYR A 67 -1.95 8.62 25.34
CA TYR A 67 -2.03 9.93 24.70
C TYR A 67 -1.70 11.04 25.69
N LEU A 68 -2.31 11.02 26.89
CA LEU A 68 -2.05 12.03 27.91
C LEU A 68 -0.57 12.07 28.29
N ILE A 69 0.07 10.91 28.40
CA ILE A 69 1.49 10.83 28.76
C ILE A 69 2.39 11.23 27.58
N LYS A 70 2.18 10.66 26.40
CA LYS A 70 3.14 10.78 25.28
C LYS A 70 2.92 12.04 24.44
N VAL A 71 1.71 12.58 24.43
CA VAL A 71 1.32 13.72 23.59
C VAL A 71 1.15 14.98 24.42
N ARG A 72 0.47 14.87 25.58
CA ARG A 72 0.28 16.00 26.49
C ARG A 72 1.36 16.11 27.57
N GLU A 73 2.31 15.19 27.59
CA GLU A 73 3.43 15.17 28.55
C GLU A 73 2.97 15.19 30.02
N ILE A 74 1.75 14.69 30.28
CA ILE A 74 1.17 14.64 31.63
C ILE A 74 1.81 13.47 32.39
N PRO A 75 2.26 13.69 33.64
CA PRO A 75 2.79 12.61 34.48
C PRO A 75 1.81 11.45 34.62
N PHE A 76 2.34 10.22 34.66
CA PHE A 76 1.52 9.01 34.67
C PHE A 76 0.42 9.02 35.74
N THR A 77 0.75 9.45 36.96
CA THR A 77 -0.19 9.47 38.08
C THR A 77 -1.34 10.46 37.84
N GLU A 78 -1.01 11.66 37.38
CA GLU A 78 -2.00 12.70 37.04
C GLU A 78 -2.88 12.27 35.86
N ALA A 79 -2.31 11.61 34.85
CA ALA A 79 -3.06 11.11 33.71
C ALA A 79 -4.08 10.02 34.10
N VAL A 80 -3.71 9.12 35.02
CA VAL A 80 -4.63 8.11 35.56
C VAL A 80 -5.75 8.77 36.37
N GLU A 81 -5.42 9.71 37.25
CA GLU A 81 -6.39 10.46 38.05
C GLU A 81 -7.36 11.26 37.17
N MET A 82 -6.85 11.89 36.10
CA MET A 82 -7.68 12.64 35.15
C MET A 82 -8.71 11.74 34.47
N ILE A 83 -8.29 10.59 33.94
CA ILE A 83 -9.20 9.66 33.24
C ILE A 83 -10.24 9.09 34.20
N VAL A 84 -9.81 8.65 35.38
CA VAL A 84 -10.71 8.01 36.36
C VAL A 84 -11.62 9.03 37.02
N GLY A 85 -11.12 10.24 37.32
CA GLY A 85 -11.89 11.34 37.88
C GLY A 85 -13.00 11.79 36.95
N GLN A 86 -12.68 12.04 35.67
CA GLN A 86 -13.67 12.38 34.65
C GLN A 86 -14.72 11.27 34.48
N ALA A 87 -14.29 10.00 34.41
CA ALA A 87 -15.19 8.85 34.31
C ALA A 87 -16.05 8.60 35.56
N THR A 88 -15.65 9.12 36.72
CA THR A 88 -16.42 9.06 37.96
C THR A 88 -17.49 10.14 38.01
N ILE A 89 -17.16 11.35 37.52
CA ILE A 89 -18.10 12.48 37.44
C ILE A 89 -19.15 12.22 36.35
N GLN A 90 -18.71 11.78 35.18
CA GLN A 90 -19.56 11.47 34.05
C GLN A 90 -19.13 10.12 33.46
N PRO A 91 -19.92 9.05 33.64
CA PRO A 91 -19.62 7.76 33.04
C PRO A 91 -19.50 7.90 31.51
N PRO A 92 -18.45 7.31 30.90
CA PRO A 92 -18.23 7.42 29.46
C PRO A 92 -19.35 6.73 28.69
N THR A 93 -19.83 7.39 27.64
CA THR A 93 -20.72 6.77 26.67
C THR A 93 -19.86 6.09 25.61
N TYR A 94 -19.84 4.75 25.64
CA TYR A 94 -19.17 3.97 24.62
C TYR A 94 -20.07 3.88 23.39
N ALA A 95 -19.61 4.41 22.26
CA ALA A 95 -20.21 4.07 20.98
C ALA A 95 -19.98 2.57 20.72
N PRO A 96 -20.91 1.87 20.04
CA PRO A 96 -20.68 0.49 19.65
C PRO A 96 -19.35 0.40 18.91
N VAL A 97 -18.46 -0.47 19.41
CA VAL A 97 -17.14 -0.71 18.82
C VAL A 97 -17.35 -0.91 17.33
N PRO A 98 -16.67 -0.14 16.44
CA PRO A 98 -16.77 -0.40 15.01
C PRO A 98 -16.45 -1.88 14.81
N LYS A 99 -17.44 -2.64 14.32
CA LYS A 99 -17.30 -4.07 14.06
C LYS A 99 -15.99 -4.27 13.32
N LYS A 100 -15.15 -5.23 13.76
CA LYS A 100 -13.95 -5.68 13.04
C LYS A 100 -14.27 -5.62 11.55
N ASP A 101 -13.51 -4.83 10.79
CA ASP A 101 -13.71 -4.61 9.37
C ASP A 101 -14.13 -5.94 8.73
N THR A 102 -15.40 -6.05 8.35
CA THR A 102 -15.84 -7.16 7.50
C THR A 102 -14.91 -7.17 6.30
N PRO A 103 -14.43 -8.33 5.82
CA PRO A 103 -13.53 -8.38 4.68
C PRO A 103 -14.10 -7.51 3.57
N LYS A 104 -13.41 -6.41 3.23
CA LYS A 104 -13.92 -5.48 2.21
C LYS A 104 -14.09 -6.31 0.93
N VAL A 105 -15.32 -6.36 0.43
CA VAL A 105 -15.61 -7.04 -0.84
C VAL A 105 -14.97 -6.19 -1.94
N LEU A 106 -14.12 -6.80 -2.76
CA LEU A 106 -13.54 -6.13 -3.92
C LEU A 106 -14.66 -5.75 -4.90
N LEU A 107 -14.75 -4.46 -5.21
CA LEU A 107 -15.69 -3.92 -6.18
C LEU A 107 -14.94 -3.62 -7.49
N LEU A 108 -15.02 -4.54 -8.43
CA LEU A 108 -14.48 -4.38 -9.77
C LEU A 108 -15.43 -3.52 -10.63
N PRO A 109 -14.91 -2.59 -11.45
CA PRO A 109 -15.74 -1.92 -12.45
C PRO A 109 -16.29 -2.93 -13.46
N PRO A 110 -17.47 -2.66 -14.06
CA PRO A 110 -17.99 -3.48 -15.15
C PRO A 110 -16.97 -3.60 -16.29
N ALA A 111 -16.83 -4.80 -16.83
CA ALA A 111 -15.94 -5.05 -17.96
C ALA A 111 -16.59 -4.55 -19.26
N SER A 112 -15.80 -3.85 -20.07
CA SER A 112 -16.16 -3.53 -21.45
C SER A 112 -16.32 -4.81 -22.26
N ARG A 113 -17.19 -4.77 -23.28
CA ARG A 113 -17.41 -5.88 -24.21
C ARG A 113 -16.13 -6.37 -24.91
N CYS A 114 -15.15 -5.49 -25.07
CA CYS A 114 -13.87 -5.80 -25.69
C CYS A 114 -12.75 -4.95 -25.07
N ALA A 115 -11.52 -5.43 -25.18
CA ALA A 115 -10.33 -4.77 -24.62
C ALA A 115 -9.57 -3.91 -25.64
N THR A 116 -10.25 -3.41 -26.69
CA THR A 116 -9.63 -2.73 -27.83
C THR A 116 -8.79 -1.52 -27.42
N HIS A 117 -9.31 -0.67 -26.53
CA HIS A 117 -8.59 0.52 -26.08
C HIS A 117 -7.45 0.15 -25.13
N ALA A 118 -7.66 -0.83 -24.25
CA ALA A 118 -6.62 -1.30 -23.34
C ALA A 118 -5.44 -1.90 -24.12
N VAL A 119 -5.72 -2.74 -25.12
CA VAL A 119 -4.70 -3.33 -26.00
C VAL A 119 -3.98 -2.24 -26.78
N SER A 120 -4.70 -1.30 -27.40
CA SER A 120 -4.11 -0.18 -28.14
C SER A 120 -3.21 0.67 -27.24
N TYR A 121 -3.67 0.99 -26.03
CA TYR A 121 -2.90 1.75 -25.05
C TYR A 121 -1.60 1.05 -24.66
N LEU A 122 -1.65 -0.22 -24.28
CA LEU A 122 -0.48 -0.97 -23.82
C LEU A 122 0.51 -1.21 -24.98
N SER A 123 0.00 -1.51 -26.17
CA SER A 123 0.82 -1.64 -27.38
C SER A 123 1.51 -0.31 -27.73
N GLY A 124 0.81 0.82 -27.56
CA GLY A 124 1.37 2.17 -27.70
C GLY A 124 2.44 2.50 -26.65
N ARG A 125 2.51 1.75 -25.53
CA ARG A 125 3.60 1.79 -24.55
C ARG A 125 4.68 0.73 -24.81
N GLY A 126 4.65 0.09 -25.97
CA GLY A 126 5.63 -0.88 -26.41
C GLY A 126 5.44 -2.29 -25.84
N ILE A 127 4.39 -2.55 -25.05
CA ILE A 127 4.17 -3.87 -24.44
C ILE A 127 3.78 -4.87 -25.54
N ASP A 128 4.47 -6.01 -25.56
CA ASP A 128 4.29 -7.04 -26.58
C ASP A 128 2.89 -7.66 -26.54
N ARG A 129 2.36 -7.98 -27.72
CA ARG A 129 0.99 -8.47 -27.87
C ARG A 129 0.75 -9.81 -27.15
N GLU A 130 1.72 -10.71 -27.15
CA GLU A 130 1.60 -12.00 -26.46
C GLU A 130 1.49 -11.81 -24.95
N VAL A 131 2.23 -10.85 -24.40
CA VAL A 131 2.19 -10.51 -22.97
C VAL A 131 0.81 -9.94 -22.60
N ILE A 132 0.25 -9.07 -23.45
CA ILE A 132 -1.10 -8.52 -23.27
C ILE A 132 -2.15 -9.63 -23.36
N ASP A 133 -2.10 -10.45 -24.42
CA ASP A 133 -3.07 -11.51 -24.68
C ASP A 133 -3.06 -12.58 -23.57
N PHE A 134 -1.88 -12.92 -23.02
CA PHE A 134 -1.78 -13.77 -21.84
C PHE A 134 -2.52 -13.16 -20.63
N CYS A 135 -2.33 -11.87 -20.38
CA CYS A 135 -2.98 -11.22 -19.24
C CYS A 135 -4.50 -11.14 -19.42
N LEU A 136 -4.99 -10.92 -20.64
CA LEU A 136 -6.41 -10.97 -20.98
C LEU A 136 -6.97 -12.38 -20.78
N ALA A 137 -6.33 -13.40 -21.37
CA ALA A 137 -6.78 -14.79 -21.33
C ALA A 137 -6.82 -15.37 -19.91
N THR A 138 -5.96 -14.86 -19.02
CA THR A 138 -5.90 -15.32 -17.62
C THR A 138 -6.65 -14.41 -16.64
N GLY A 139 -7.44 -13.46 -17.14
CA GLY A 139 -8.24 -12.55 -16.31
C GLY A 139 -7.43 -11.54 -15.49
N ARG A 140 -6.11 -11.47 -15.69
CA ARG A 140 -5.20 -10.52 -15.02
C ARG A 140 -5.35 -9.11 -15.57
N LEU A 141 -5.91 -8.95 -16.75
CA LEU A 141 -6.11 -7.68 -17.40
C LEU A 141 -7.48 -7.64 -18.07
N TYR A 142 -8.19 -6.54 -17.94
CA TYR A 142 -9.36 -6.24 -18.76
C TYR A 142 -9.53 -4.74 -18.94
N GLU A 143 -10.42 -4.35 -19.85
CA GLU A 143 -10.82 -2.97 -20.04
C GLU A 143 -12.13 -2.69 -19.29
N SER A 144 -12.15 -1.67 -18.44
CA SER A 144 -13.39 -1.24 -17.78
C SER A 144 -14.30 -0.49 -18.77
N GLU A 145 -15.61 -0.69 -18.62
CA GLU A 145 -16.64 0.08 -19.31
C GLU A 145 -16.77 1.50 -18.71
N GLY A 146 -17.40 2.40 -19.46
CA GLY A 146 -17.78 3.73 -19.03
C GLY A 146 -17.01 4.83 -19.76
N ARG A 147 -17.29 6.08 -19.40
CA ARG A 147 -16.79 7.26 -20.14
C ARG A 147 -15.26 7.32 -20.29
N TYR A 148 -14.52 6.83 -19.30
CA TYR A 148 -13.08 7.06 -19.20
C TYR A 148 -12.21 5.84 -19.49
N HIS A 149 -12.78 4.67 -19.82
CA HIS A 149 -12.11 3.39 -20.10
C HIS A 149 -10.73 3.21 -19.42
N ASN A 150 -10.63 2.37 -18.39
CA ASN A 150 -9.36 2.09 -17.74
C ASN A 150 -8.84 0.71 -18.13
N VAL A 151 -7.51 0.56 -18.20
CA VAL A 151 -6.86 -0.74 -18.07
C VAL A 151 -6.95 -1.14 -16.60
N VAL A 152 -7.61 -2.27 -16.34
CA VAL A 152 -7.75 -2.84 -15.02
C VAL A 152 -6.79 -4.02 -14.89
N PHE A 153 -5.81 -3.88 -14.01
CA PHE A 153 -4.87 -4.94 -13.69
C PHE A 153 -5.34 -5.65 -12.41
N VAL A 154 -5.60 -6.94 -12.51
CA VAL A 154 -6.23 -7.74 -11.47
C VAL A 154 -5.20 -8.69 -10.86
N GLY A 155 -5.19 -8.73 -9.53
CA GLY A 155 -4.43 -9.71 -8.78
C GLY A 155 -5.35 -10.73 -8.12
N HIS A 156 -4.93 -12.00 -8.18
CA HIS A 156 -5.71 -13.16 -7.78
C HIS A 156 -5.09 -13.84 -6.56
N ASP A 157 -5.92 -14.52 -5.77
CA ASP A 157 -5.43 -15.52 -4.82
C ASP A 157 -5.13 -16.86 -5.48
N GLN A 158 -4.60 -17.82 -4.70
CA GLN A 158 -4.26 -19.17 -5.14
C GLN A 158 -5.44 -19.96 -5.74
N TYR A 159 -6.68 -19.53 -5.50
CA TYR A 159 -7.89 -20.16 -6.05
C TYR A 159 -8.38 -19.47 -7.32
N GLY A 160 -7.63 -18.50 -7.85
CA GLY A 160 -8.01 -17.73 -9.03
C GLY A 160 -9.09 -16.68 -8.75
N LYS A 161 -9.41 -16.36 -7.48
CA LYS A 161 -10.38 -15.33 -7.15
C LYS A 161 -9.71 -13.95 -7.19
N ALA A 162 -10.35 -12.98 -7.83
CA ALA A 162 -9.88 -11.59 -7.81
C ALA A 162 -9.93 -11.01 -6.38
N ARG A 163 -8.80 -10.48 -5.91
CA ARG A 163 -8.65 -9.88 -4.57
C ARG A 163 -8.12 -8.46 -4.60
N TYR A 164 -7.58 -8.04 -5.73
CA TYR A 164 -6.97 -6.74 -5.92
C TYR A 164 -7.21 -6.25 -7.34
N ALA A 165 -7.39 -4.94 -7.51
CA ALA A 165 -7.34 -4.32 -8.82
C ALA A 165 -6.79 -2.89 -8.79
N ASN A 166 -5.84 -2.59 -9.69
CA ASN A 166 -5.43 -1.23 -10.00
C ASN A 166 -5.96 -0.77 -11.36
N LEU A 167 -6.30 0.52 -11.40
CA LEU A 167 -6.87 1.22 -12.54
C LEU A 167 -5.82 2.14 -13.16
N ARG A 168 -5.62 2.01 -14.46
CA ARG A 168 -4.83 2.95 -15.26
C ARG A 168 -5.73 3.59 -16.32
N GLY A 169 -5.87 4.91 -16.27
CA GLY A 169 -6.66 5.64 -17.26
C GLY A 169 -6.07 5.53 -18.65
N ILE A 170 -6.92 5.28 -19.65
CA ILE A 170 -6.53 5.35 -21.06
C ILE A 170 -6.67 6.80 -21.51
N GLY A 171 -5.61 7.36 -22.12
CA GLY A 171 -5.60 8.76 -22.57
C GLY A 171 -5.61 9.81 -21.44
N SER A 172 -5.35 9.42 -20.19
CA SER A 172 -5.22 10.34 -19.05
C SER A 172 -4.12 9.90 -18.08
N ASP A 173 -3.72 10.80 -17.18
CA ASP A 173 -2.74 10.50 -16.13
C ASP A 173 -3.35 9.76 -14.92
N PHE A 174 -4.62 9.34 -15.01
CA PHE A 174 -5.31 8.69 -13.90
C PHE A 174 -4.63 7.37 -13.49
N LYS A 175 -4.42 7.24 -12.17
CA LYS A 175 -3.97 6.03 -11.49
C LYS A 175 -4.86 5.86 -10.27
N GLY A 176 -5.42 4.67 -10.08
CA GLY A 176 -6.32 4.39 -8.97
C GLY A 176 -6.28 2.93 -8.55
N GLU A 177 -6.98 2.62 -7.48
CA GLU A 177 -7.14 1.28 -6.94
C GLU A 177 -8.63 1.05 -6.65
N CYS A 178 -9.14 -0.15 -6.94
CA CYS A 178 -10.54 -0.49 -6.69
C CYS A 178 -10.85 -0.53 -5.19
N ASN A 179 -12.10 -0.24 -4.85
CA ASN A 179 -12.54 -0.32 -3.46
C ASN A 179 -12.57 -1.79 -3.01
N GLY A 180 -12.06 -2.05 -1.81
CA GLY A 180 -11.88 -3.41 -1.30
C GLY A 180 -10.69 -4.17 -1.88
N SER A 181 -9.78 -3.50 -2.60
CA SER A 181 -8.49 -4.09 -3.00
C SER A 181 -7.66 -4.53 -1.79
N ASP A 182 -7.16 -5.75 -1.87
CA ASP A 182 -6.27 -6.36 -0.89
C ASP A 182 -4.86 -6.46 -1.46
N LYS A 183 -3.99 -5.53 -1.07
CA LYS A 183 -2.61 -5.42 -1.60
C LYS A 183 -1.75 -6.67 -1.41
N ARG A 184 -2.14 -7.62 -0.56
CA ARG A 184 -1.45 -8.93 -0.44
C ARG A 184 -1.49 -9.71 -1.75
N PHE A 185 -2.50 -9.47 -2.57
CA PHE A 185 -2.72 -10.17 -3.83
C PHE A 185 -2.49 -9.22 -4.99
N SER A 186 -1.49 -8.34 -4.92
CA SER A 186 -1.20 -7.39 -6.00
C SER A 186 -0.92 -8.10 -7.34
N PHE A 187 -0.98 -7.33 -8.43
CA PHE A 187 -0.76 -7.85 -9.77
C PHE A 187 0.57 -8.61 -9.90
N ASN A 188 0.51 -9.84 -10.41
CA ASN A 188 1.65 -10.73 -10.53
C ASN A 188 1.49 -11.72 -11.69
N ILE A 189 2.63 -12.21 -12.18
CA ILE A 189 2.75 -13.32 -13.12
C ILE A 189 3.66 -14.35 -12.47
N PRO A 190 3.12 -15.44 -11.89
CA PRO A 190 3.92 -16.46 -11.26
C PRO A 190 4.67 -17.29 -12.30
N ALA A 191 5.85 -17.77 -11.92
CA ALA A 191 6.55 -18.83 -12.61
C ALA A 191 6.19 -20.19 -11.99
N GLU A 192 6.39 -21.27 -12.74
CA GLU A 192 6.10 -22.62 -12.24
C GLU A 192 7.22 -23.18 -11.36
N ASN A 193 8.48 -22.98 -11.75
CA ASN A 193 9.64 -23.59 -11.09
C ASN A 193 10.84 -22.64 -11.07
N SER A 194 10.69 -21.45 -10.48
CA SER A 194 11.80 -20.51 -10.33
C SER A 194 12.04 -20.11 -8.89
N LYS A 195 13.32 -19.99 -8.53
CA LYS A 195 13.75 -19.45 -7.23
C LYS A 195 13.97 -17.94 -7.28
N ILE A 196 13.63 -17.30 -8.41
CA ILE A 196 13.91 -15.89 -8.70
C ILE A 196 12.59 -15.11 -8.75
N LEU A 197 12.55 -14.00 -8.01
CA LEU A 197 11.47 -13.03 -8.01
C LEU A 197 11.96 -11.67 -8.50
N HIS A 198 11.32 -11.13 -9.54
CA HIS A 198 11.48 -9.75 -9.97
C HIS A 198 10.37 -8.88 -9.38
N LEU A 199 10.77 -7.81 -8.69
CA LEU A 199 9.86 -6.91 -7.98
C LEU A 199 9.80 -5.54 -8.65
N PHE A 200 8.59 -5.11 -9.02
CA PHE A 200 8.35 -3.87 -9.76
C PHE A 200 7.49 -2.90 -8.96
N GLU A 201 7.62 -1.59 -9.24
CA GLU A 201 6.74 -0.60 -8.66
C GLU A 201 5.31 -0.71 -9.20
N SER A 202 5.16 -0.92 -10.51
CA SER A 202 3.86 -0.96 -11.19
C SER A 202 3.65 -2.20 -12.08
N ALA A 203 2.39 -2.48 -12.41
CA ALA A 203 2.05 -3.54 -13.36
C ALA A 203 2.58 -3.25 -14.77
N ILE A 204 2.64 -1.97 -15.19
CA ILE A 204 3.16 -1.59 -16.50
C ILE A 204 4.67 -1.87 -16.60
N ASP A 205 5.43 -1.59 -15.53
CA ASP A 205 6.87 -1.90 -15.49
C ASP A 205 7.13 -3.40 -15.56
N LEU A 206 6.29 -4.18 -14.86
CA LEU A 206 6.32 -5.63 -14.91
C LEU A 206 6.12 -6.14 -16.34
N LEU A 207 5.07 -5.68 -17.03
CA LEU A 207 4.81 -6.08 -18.42
C LEU A 207 5.89 -5.57 -19.39
N SER A 208 6.47 -4.40 -19.10
CA SER A 208 7.55 -3.83 -19.90
C SER A 208 8.81 -4.68 -19.78
N PHE A 209 9.16 -5.13 -18.58
CA PHE A 209 10.26 -6.06 -18.38
C PHE A 209 10.02 -7.42 -19.03
N ALA A 210 8.80 -7.96 -18.94
CA ALA A 210 8.44 -9.19 -19.66
C ALA A 210 8.66 -9.04 -21.17
N THR A 211 8.27 -7.89 -21.73
CA THR A 211 8.51 -7.57 -23.14
C THR A 211 10.00 -7.46 -23.46
N ILE A 212 10.79 -6.77 -22.63
CA ILE A 212 12.25 -6.66 -22.81
C ILE A 212 12.91 -8.05 -22.78
N ARG A 213 12.48 -8.95 -21.89
CA ARG A 213 12.99 -10.33 -21.87
C ARG A 213 12.74 -11.04 -23.19
N LYS A 214 11.50 -10.95 -23.68
CA LYS A 214 11.10 -11.56 -24.95
C LYS A 214 11.91 -11.01 -26.13
N LEU A 215 12.09 -9.68 -26.21
CA LEU A 215 12.91 -9.04 -27.26
C LEU A 215 14.36 -9.54 -27.25
N ASN A 216 14.89 -9.87 -26.07
CA ASN A 216 16.23 -10.44 -25.92
C ASN A 216 16.28 -11.97 -26.10
N GLY A 217 15.23 -12.59 -26.67
CA GLY A 217 15.17 -14.03 -26.91
C GLY A 217 15.02 -14.89 -25.64
N MET A 218 14.66 -14.28 -24.50
CA MET A 218 14.46 -14.99 -23.24
C MET A 218 12.99 -15.30 -23.02
N GLU A 219 12.70 -16.45 -22.41
CA GLU A 219 11.37 -16.77 -21.91
C GLU A 219 10.98 -15.78 -20.81
N TRP A 220 9.90 -15.02 -21.03
CA TRP A 220 9.50 -13.92 -20.17
C TRP A 220 8.74 -14.37 -18.92
N ARG A 221 8.15 -15.59 -18.94
CA ARG A 221 7.47 -16.24 -17.80
C ARG A 221 8.37 -17.16 -16.96
N LYS A 222 9.67 -17.23 -17.29
CA LYS A 222 10.62 -18.13 -16.61
C LYS A 222 10.76 -17.85 -15.12
N ASP A 223 10.65 -16.59 -14.69
CA ASP A 223 10.84 -16.17 -13.29
C ASP A 223 9.60 -15.44 -12.77
N HIS A 224 9.41 -15.44 -11.45
CA HIS A 224 8.25 -14.79 -10.84
C HIS A 224 8.33 -13.28 -11.04
N LEU A 225 7.20 -12.67 -11.41
CA LEU A 225 7.08 -11.23 -11.58
C LEU A 225 5.98 -10.70 -10.64
N LEU A 226 6.31 -9.73 -9.79
CA LEU A 226 5.38 -9.15 -8.82
C LEU A 226 5.42 -7.62 -8.85
N SER A 227 4.26 -6.97 -8.91
CA SER A 227 4.12 -5.53 -8.70
C SER A 227 3.81 -5.21 -7.24
N LEU A 228 4.43 -4.16 -6.70
CA LEU A 228 4.19 -3.66 -5.34
C LEU A 228 2.94 -2.78 -5.20
N ALA A 229 2.26 -2.44 -6.31
CA ALA A 229 1.16 -1.48 -6.31
C ALA A 229 1.58 -0.08 -5.83
N GLY A 230 2.75 0.38 -6.30
CA GLY A 230 3.41 1.59 -5.83
C GLY A 230 4.39 1.33 -4.68
N VAL A 231 5.36 2.23 -4.50
CA VAL A 231 6.27 2.22 -3.35
C VAL A 231 5.91 3.32 -2.35
N TYR A 232 6.07 3.04 -1.06
CA TYR A 232 5.91 4.04 -0.01
C TYR A 232 7.26 4.67 0.32
N GLN A 233 7.27 5.93 0.78
CA GLN A 233 8.47 6.50 1.38
C GLN A 233 8.86 5.69 2.62
N PRO A 234 10.11 5.20 2.70
CA PRO A 234 10.61 4.55 3.90
C PRO A 234 10.51 5.48 5.12
N ARG A 235 10.42 4.89 6.32
CA ARG A 235 10.48 5.66 7.57
C ARG A 235 11.86 6.30 7.72
N GLU A 236 11.97 7.32 8.57
CA GLU A 236 13.25 8.01 8.87
C GLU A 236 14.36 7.02 9.26
N LYS A 237 13.99 5.95 9.97
CA LYS A 237 14.84 4.77 10.18
C LYS A 237 14.48 3.67 9.20
N ILE A 238 15.43 3.37 8.32
CA ILE A 238 15.27 2.38 7.25
C ILE A 238 14.92 0.99 7.82
N GLU A 239 15.53 0.60 8.94
CA GLU A 239 15.34 -0.69 9.63
C GLU A 239 13.92 -0.88 10.18
N GLU A 240 13.18 0.20 10.41
CA GLU A 240 11.79 0.16 10.91
C GLU A 240 10.77 0.12 9.76
N SER A 241 11.23 0.08 8.51
CA SER A 241 10.36 0.00 7.34
C SER A 241 9.70 -1.37 7.26
N ALA A 242 8.38 -1.40 7.05
CA ALA A 242 7.67 -2.66 6.90
C ALA A 242 7.89 -3.24 5.50
N VAL A 243 8.04 -4.56 5.42
CA VAL A 243 7.98 -5.28 4.13
C VAL A 243 6.58 -5.10 3.53
N PRO A 244 6.45 -4.74 2.24
CA PRO A 244 5.16 -4.59 1.58
C PRO A 244 4.31 -5.86 1.69
N LEU A 245 3.01 -5.70 1.97
CA LEU A 245 2.07 -6.81 2.14
C LEU A 245 2.04 -7.78 0.94
N ALA A 246 2.15 -7.24 -0.27
CA ALA A 246 2.29 -8.00 -1.51
C ALA A 246 3.48 -8.98 -1.44
N LEU A 247 4.67 -8.45 -1.09
CA LEU A 247 5.90 -9.25 -1.04
C LEU A 247 5.83 -10.29 0.07
N THR A 248 5.37 -9.92 1.26
CA THR A 248 5.22 -10.85 2.39
C THR A 248 4.31 -12.01 2.04
N LYS A 249 3.13 -11.73 1.44
CA LYS A 249 2.20 -12.78 1.04
C LYS A 249 2.79 -13.65 -0.07
N TYR A 250 3.39 -13.03 -1.08
CA TYR A 250 3.93 -13.75 -2.23
C TYR A 250 5.07 -14.71 -1.82
N LEU A 251 6.00 -14.27 -0.96
CA LEU A 251 7.08 -15.13 -0.45
C LEU A 251 6.56 -16.26 0.45
N SER A 252 5.45 -16.04 1.16
CA SER A 252 4.80 -17.10 1.94
C SER A 252 4.15 -18.16 1.05
N ASP A 253 3.65 -17.77 -0.12
CA ASP A 253 3.01 -18.68 -1.08
C ASP A 253 4.04 -19.40 -1.96
N HIS A 254 5.24 -18.82 -2.07
CA HIS A 254 6.35 -19.30 -2.90
C HIS A 254 7.65 -19.46 -2.08
N PRO A 255 7.71 -20.42 -1.13
CA PRO A 255 8.87 -20.62 -0.24
C PRO A 255 10.15 -21.04 -0.98
N GLU A 256 10.04 -21.49 -2.24
CA GLU A 256 11.15 -21.83 -3.14
C GLU A 256 11.99 -20.61 -3.55
N ILE A 257 11.45 -19.40 -3.47
CA ILE A 257 12.15 -18.16 -3.84
C ILE A 257 13.33 -17.93 -2.90
N LYS A 258 14.50 -17.66 -3.49
CA LYS A 258 15.76 -17.36 -2.78
C LYS A 258 16.46 -16.10 -3.29
N LEU A 259 16.23 -15.72 -4.55
CA LEU A 259 16.77 -14.51 -5.14
C LEU A 259 15.64 -13.52 -5.41
N ILE A 260 15.77 -12.32 -4.85
CA ILE A 260 14.86 -11.20 -5.10
C ILE A 260 15.64 -10.13 -5.86
N VAL A 261 15.14 -9.77 -7.04
CA VAL A 261 15.71 -8.74 -7.91
C VAL A 261 14.77 -7.53 -7.89
N LEU A 262 15.20 -6.47 -7.20
CA LEU A 262 14.49 -5.20 -7.09
C LEU A 262 14.65 -4.42 -8.40
N ARG A 263 13.54 -4.26 -9.11
CA ARG A 263 13.40 -3.55 -10.40
C ARG A 263 12.49 -2.33 -10.24
N LEU A 264 12.82 -1.48 -9.27
CA LEU A 264 12.05 -0.28 -8.92
C LEU A 264 12.49 0.92 -9.78
N ASP A 265 11.70 2.00 -9.72
CA ASP A 265 11.96 3.25 -10.42
C ASP A 265 13.34 3.83 -10.06
N ASN A 266 14.03 4.36 -11.06
CA ASN A 266 15.28 5.10 -10.92
C ASN A 266 14.99 6.56 -10.50
N ASP A 267 14.26 6.71 -9.41
CA ASP A 267 14.02 7.99 -8.75
C ASP A 267 14.30 7.89 -7.24
N ARG A 268 14.17 9.02 -6.53
CA ARG A 268 14.44 9.06 -5.10
C ARG A 268 13.56 8.07 -4.32
N ALA A 269 12.29 7.90 -4.69
CA ALA A 269 11.38 7.02 -3.96
C ALA A 269 11.71 5.55 -4.21
N GLY A 270 11.91 5.14 -5.46
CA GLY A 270 12.29 3.78 -5.85
C GLY A 270 13.66 3.37 -5.27
N LEU A 271 14.66 4.25 -5.31
CA LEU A 271 15.99 3.99 -4.72
C LEU A 271 15.92 3.84 -3.19
N MET A 272 15.13 4.66 -2.51
CA MET A 272 14.95 4.57 -1.07
C MET A 272 14.18 3.30 -0.69
N ALA A 273 13.14 2.94 -1.45
CA ALA A 273 12.41 1.69 -1.26
C ALA A 273 13.32 0.46 -1.48
N ALA A 274 14.19 0.49 -2.49
CA ALA A 274 15.15 -0.59 -2.72
C ALA A 274 16.12 -0.75 -1.54
N LYS A 275 16.68 0.35 -1.03
CA LYS A 275 17.56 0.34 0.16
C LYS A 275 16.84 -0.21 1.38
N ALA A 276 15.59 0.19 1.60
CA ALA A 276 14.78 -0.31 2.71
C ALA A 276 14.56 -1.81 2.61
N LEU A 277 14.11 -2.31 1.45
CA LEU A 277 13.87 -3.73 1.24
C LEU A 277 15.14 -4.58 1.46
N THR A 278 16.28 -4.13 0.94
CA THR A 278 17.56 -4.81 1.16
C THR A 278 17.95 -4.88 2.63
N ALA A 279 17.59 -3.88 3.45
CA ALA A 279 17.90 -3.86 4.87
C ALA A 279 16.93 -4.71 5.72
N VAL A 280 15.64 -4.74 5.37
CA VAL A 280 14.59 -5.36 6.21
C VAL A 280 14.25 -6.80 5.82
N LEU A 281 14.62 -7.24 4.61
CA LEU A 281 14.38 -8.60 4.20
C LEU A 281 15.29 -9.58 4.97
N PRO A 282 14.77 -10.76 5.37
CA PRO A 282 15.56 -11.79 6.03
C PRO A 282 16.82 -12.20 5.24
N LYS A 283 17.90 -12.51 5.97
CA LYS A 283 19.23 -12.80 5.38
C LYS A 283 19.30 -14.10 4.56
N ASP A 284 18.29 -14.95 4.63
CA ASP A 284 18.14 -16.15 3.81
C ASP A 284 17.72 -15.85 2.36
N TYR A 285 17.31 -14.61 2.07
CA TYR A 285 17.13 -14.13 0.71
C TYR A 285 18.38 -13.40 0.21
N THR A 286 18.82 -13.74 -1.00
CA THR A 286 19.76 -12.89 -1.74
C THR A 286 18.95 -11.77 -2.40
N VAL A 287 19.25 -10.52 -2.07
CA VAL A 287 18.56 -9.34 -2.62
C VAL A 287 19.52 -8.55 -3.49
N THR A 288 19.13 -8.30 -4.74
CA THR A 288 19.91 -7.52 -5.70
C THR A 288 19.05 -6.41 -6.30
N THR A 289 19.68 -5.30 -6.68
CA THR A 289 18.98 -4.19 -7.35
C THR A 289 19.40 -4.13 -8.81
N SER A 290 18.43 -4.06 -9.71
CA SER A 290 18.66 -3.90 -11.16
C SER A 290 17.74 -2.79 -11.66
N LEU A 291 18.32 -1.60 -11.81
CA LEU A 291 17.61 -0.42 -12.32
C LEU A 291 17.39 -0.51 -13.83
N PRO A 292 16.39 0.19 -14.40
CA PRO A 292 16.28 0.33 -15.85
C PRO A 292 17.57 0.91 -16.44
N SER A 293 17.99 0.42 -17.59
CA SER A 293 19.25 0.85 -18.21
C SER A 293 19.19 2.28 -18.77
N ARG A 294 17.98 2.75 -19.10
CA ARG A 294 17.67 4.11 -19.54
C ARG A 294 16.28 4.49 -19.05
N GLY A 295 16.05 5.79 -18.87
CA GLY A 295 14.76 6.31 -18.44
C GLY A 295 14.51 6.20 -16.94
N LYS A 296 13.32 6.61 -16.50
CA LYS A 296 12.94 6.59 -15.09
C LYS A 296 12.55 5.18 -14.64
N ASP A 297 11.73 4.50 -15.42
CA ASP A 297 11.15 3.20 -15.09
C ASP A 297 11.38 2.17 -16.22
N TYR A 298 10.88 0.94 -16.06
CA TYR A 298 11.08 -0.10 -17.07
C TYR A 298 10.26 0.14 -18.33
N ASN A 299 9.16 0.90 -18.24
CA ASN A 299 8.41 1.26 -19.42
C ASN A 299 9.09 2.36 -20.23
N ASP A 300 9.71 3.35 -19.58
CA ASP A 300 10.57 4.32 -20.24
C ASP A 300 11.71 3.60 -20.96
N CYS A 301 12.37 2.65 -20.28
CA CYS A 301 13.44 1.84 -20.85
C CYS A 301 12.97 1.11 -22.12
N LEU A 302 11.80 0.47 -22.08
CA LEU A 302 11.21 -0.23 -23.23
C LEU A 302 10.85 0.75 -24.35
N CYS A 303 10.20 1.87 -24.03
CA CYS A 303 9.82 2.88 -25.01
C CYS A 303 11.06 3.42 -25.74
N MET A 304 12.12 3.76 -25.00
CA MET A 304 13.37 4.23 -25.57
C MET A 304 14.08 3.16 -26.41
N HIS A 305 14.01 1.88 -26.01
CA HIS A 305 14.58 0.78 -26.78
C HIS A 305 13.86 0.59 -28.13
N LEU A 306 12.54 0.78 -28.16
CA LEU A 306 11.72 0.67 -29.36
C LEU A 306 11.63 1.96 -30.20
N GLY A 307 12.22 3.06 -29.73
CA GLY A 307 12.15 4.36 -30.40
C GLY A 307 10.77 5.01 -30.35
N ILE A 308 9.91 4.63 -29.40
CA ILE A 308 8.57 5.22 -29.23
C ILE A 308 8.54 6.30 -28.15
N PRO A 309 7.63 7.28 -28.22
CA PRO A 309 7.57 8.38 -27.25
C PRO A 309 7.33 7.91 -25.81
N VAL A 310 8.17 8.38 -24.90
CA VAL A 310 7.99 8.18 -23.46
C VAL A 310 6.81 9.02 -22.96
N THR A 311 5.84 8.36 -22.32
CA THR A 311 4.69 9.06 -21.75
C THR A 311 5.04 9.63 -20.38
N ARG A 312 5.29 10.94 -20.29
CA ARG A 312 5.48 11.64 -19.01
C ARG A 312 4.14 12.05 -18.42
N SER A 313 3.92 11.74 -17.14
CA SER A 313 2.82 12.36 -16.38
C SER A 313 3.09 13.85 -16.21
N LYS A 314 2.11 14.72 -16.44
CA LYS A 314 2.27 16.14 -16.10
C LYS A 314 2.46 16.25 -14.58
N GLU A 315 3.58 16.82 -14.13
CA GLU A 315 3.76 17.14 -12.71
C GLU A 315 2.59 18.01 -12.27
N LYS A 316 1.80 17.54 -11.29
CA LYS A 316 0.86 18.41 -10.60
C LYS A 316 1.70 19.39 -9.79
N ASN A 317 1.86 20.61 -10.28
CA ASN A 317 2.28 21.73 -9.45
C ASN A 317 1.42 21.70 -8.18
N LYS A 318 2.06 21.48 -7.02
CA LYS A 318 1.44 21.67 -5.71
C LYS A 318 1.24 23.17 -5.51
N GLU A 319 0.18 23.70 -6.12
CA GLU A 319 -0.42 24.96 -5.69
C GLU A 319 -1.79 24.63 -5.13
N ARG A 320 -1.85 24.51 -3.79
CA ARG A 320 -2.87 25.05 -2.88
C ARG A 320 -2.73 24.42 -1.51
#